data_AF-A0AA90UQ25-F1
#
_entry.id   AF-A0AA90UQ25-F1
#
_cell.length_a   1.000
_cell.length_b   1.000
_cell.length_c   1.000
_cell.angle_alpha   90.00
_cell.angle_beta   90.00
_cell.angle_gamma   90.00
#
_symmetry.space_group_name_H-M   'P 1'
#
loop_
_entity.id
_entity.type
_entity.pdbx_description
1 polymer ?
#
loop_
_entity_poly.entity_id
_entity_poly.type
_entity_poly.pdbx_seq_one_letter_code
_entity_poly.pdbx_strand_id
1 'polypeptide(L)'
;METEINIVEILKDKPANTKLYSPLFSEVFFSHVSGGYIAVEHHGGTSLFLSSGRFYDYDGSEPLLFPSKEMRDWSKFAWKKGDVLVNKDGDVHIIFERFVDGTYCSFVGKYYLWKENNDTEQFYEKERLLTSDFNKANKEEAQTYINTIEEKLGSKLNRETLEIEKTQPEFKDGDIAFADYGNRQDVFIVSDKTDLSEGYSSFISLDLSSLTLSMGCRISFFKKDLCKLRLATDSEKKQLFDALEKEGKAWDAEKKQIVDLKPKVELKPFDKVLIRDINAERWKASFFSYKEESHYVSIEGRCWRQCIPYEGNEHLLGTTEDVEG
;
A
#
# COMPACT_ATOMS: atom_id res chain seq x y z
N MET A 1 19.08 19.75 -37.17
CA MET A 1 19.15 18.54 -38.01
C MET A 1 18.31 17.50 -37.30
N GLU A 2 17.12 17.23 -37.83
CA GLU A 2 16.32 16.10 -37.35
C GLU A 2 17.10 14.83 -37.67
N THR A 3 17.51 14.09 -36.64
CA THR A 3 18.07 12.75 -36.83
C THR A 3 17.01 11.90 -37.50
N GLU A 4 17.23 11.54 -38.77
CA GLU A 4 16.32 10.69 -39.53
C GLU A 4 16.12 9.36 -38.78
N ILE A 5 14.87 9.03 -38.46
CA ILE A 5 14.53 7.84 -37.68
C ILE A 5 14.88 6.59 -38.49
N ASN A 6 15.71 5.73 -37.93
CA ASN A 6 16.01 4.43 -38.51
C ASN A 6 14.97 3.39 -38.03
N ILE A 7 13.99 3.08 -38.90
CA ILE A 7 12.89 2.17 -38.58
C ILE A 7 13.36 0.72 -38.44
N VAL A 8 14.45 0.34 -39.13
CA VAL A 8 15.06 -0.99 -38.96
C VAL A 8 15.46 -1.21 -37.50
N GLU A 9 16.06 -0.19 -36.85
CA GLU A 9 16.44 -0.27 -35.45
C GLU A 9 15.25 -0.39 -34.49
N ILE A 10 14.09 0.13 -34.89
CA ILE A 10 12.85 0.03 -34.10
C ILE A 10 12.22 -1.37 -34.28
N LEU A 11 12.24 -1.91 -35.50
CA LEU A 11 11.58 -3.17 -35.85
C LEU A 11 12.42 -4.41 -35.58
N LYS A 12 13.76 -4.31 -35.47
CA LYS A 12 14.64 -5.47 -35.24
C LYS A 12 14.27 -6.29 -33.99
N ASP A 13 13.72 -5.63 -32.96
CA ASP A 13 13.32 -6.24 -31.69
C ASP A 13 11.82 -6.62 -31.68
N LYS A 14 11.05 -6.33 -32.74
CA LYS A 14 9.61 -6.60 -32.81
C LYS A 14 9.35 -8.02 -33.33
N PRO A 15 8.29 -8.69 -32.88
CA PRO A 15 7.95 -10.02 -33.34
C PRO A 15 7.50 -9.99 -34.81
N ALA A 16 7.77 -11.07 -35.54
CA ALA A 16 7.14 -11.33 -36.83
C ALA A 16 5.61 -11.30 -36.67
N ASN A 17 4.92 -10.90 -37.73
CA ASN A 17 3.49 -10.58 -37.78
C ASN A 17 3.06 -9.34 -36.98
N THR A 18 3.99 -8.44 -36.61
CA THR A 18 3.61 -7.11 -36.10
C THR A 18 2.81 -6.36 -37.16
N LYS A 19 1.58 -5.99 -36.84
CA LYS A 19 0.70 -5.26 -37.75
C LYS A 19 1.22 -3.83 -37.96
N LEU A 20 1.33 -3.44 -39.23
CA LEU A 20 1.76 -2.14 -39.71
C LEU A 20 0.77 -1.64 -40.78
N TYR A 21 1.00 -0.44 -41.29
CA TYR A 21 0.19 0.15 -42.35
C TYR A 21 1.04 0.71 -43.47
N SER A 22 0.60 0.46 -44.71
CA SER A 22 1.12 1.12 -45.90
C SER A 22 -0.04 1.66 -46.75
N PRO A 23 0.00 2.92 -47.21
CA PRO A 23 -0.99 3.42 -48.16
C PRO A 23 -1.05 2.62 -49.46
N LEU A 24 0.03 1.92 -49.84
CA LEU A 24 0.08 1.08 -51.04
C LEU A 24 -0.70 -0.23 -50.87
N PHE A 25 -0.69 -0.80 -49.67
CA PHE A 25 -1.11 -2.18 -49.43
C PHE A 25 -2.14 -2.33 -48.32
N SER A 26 -2.59 -1.22 -47.72
CA SER A 26 -3.41 -1.19 -46.50
C SER A 26 -2.68 -1.83 -45.31
N GLU A 27 -3.31 -2.76 -44.61
CA GLU A 27 -2.70 -3.52 -43.51
C GLU A 27 -1.59 -4.44 -44.03
N VAL A 28 -0.40 -4.32 -43.44
CA VAL A 28 0.75 -5.17 -43.75
C VAL A 28 1.32 -5.76 -42.47
N PHE A 29 2.03 -6.87 -42.58
CA PHE A 29 2.58 -7.59 -41.44
C PHE A 29 4.10 -7.61 -41.52
N PHE A 30 4.78 -7.12 -40.50
CA PHE A 30 6.22 -7.17 -40.41
C PHE A 30 6.70 -8.63 -40.43
N SER A 31 7.62 -8.95 -41.34
CA SER A 31 8.20 -10.29 -41.45
C SER A 31 9.57 -10.33 -40.77
N HIS A 32 10.54 -9.59 -41.30
CA HIS A 32 11.90 -9.53 -40.79
C HIS A 32 12.67 -8.32 -41.37
N VAL A 33 13.86 -8.07 -40.83
CA VAL A 33 14.84 -7.15 -41.41
C VAL A 33 15.91 -7.97 -42.15
N SER A 34 16.23 -7.60 -43.39
CA SER A 34 17.31 -8.23 -44.16
C SER A 34 18.05 -7.20 -45.00
N GLY A 35 19.40 -7.19 -44.91
CA GLY A 35 20.24 -6.30 -45.72
C GLY A 35 19.96 -4.80 -45.56
N GLY A 36 19.42 -4.36 -44.41
CA GLY A 36 19.02 -2.97 -44.17
C GLY A 36 17.61 -2.60 -44.67
N TYR A 37 16.88 -3.57 -45.21
CA TYR A 37 15.49 -3.42 -45.65
C TYR A 37 14.51 -4.05 -44.66
N ILE A 38 13.30 -3.52 -44.65
CA ILE A 38 12.17 -4.01 -43.85
C ILE A 38 11.27 -4.83 -44.77
N ALA A 39 11.19 -6.14 -44.53
CA ALA A 39 10.28 -7.01 -45.25
C ALA A 39 8.91 -7.02 -44.58
N VAL A 40 7.86 -6.77 -45.36
CA VAL A 40 6.46 -6.87 -44.93
C VAL A 40 5.67 -7.78 -45.85
N GLU A 41 4.73 -8.50 -45.27
CA GLU A 41 3.79 -9.38 -45.97
C GLU A 41 2.43 -8.69 -46.11
N HIS A 42 1.82 -8.85 -47.27
CA HIS A 42 0.49 -8.33 -47.61
C HIS A 42 -0.18 -9.28 -48.62
N HIS A 43 -1.43 -9.01 -48.99
CA HIS A 43 -2.19 -9.87 -49.92
C HIS A 43 -1.52 -10.08 -51.30
N GLY A 44 -0.62 -9.17 -51.69
CA GLY A 44 0.12 -9.24 -52.96
C GLY A 44 1.46 -9.97 -52.88
N GLY A 45 1.84 -10.51 -51.72
CA GLY A 45 3.13 -11.15 -51.47
C GLY A 45 3.99 -10.36 -50.48
N THR A 46 5.30 -10.37 -50.71
CA THR A 46 6.28 -9.70 -49.85
C THR A 46 6.83 -8.45 -50.53
N SER A 47 6.89 -7.36 -49.79
CA SER A 47 7.46 -6.08 -50.22
C SER A 47 8.59 -5.65 -49.29
N LEU A 48 9.59 -4.96 -49.83
CA LEU A 48 10.73 -4.44 -49.08
C LEU A 48 10.66 -2.91 -49.01
N PHE A 49 10.81 -2.37 -47.80
CA PHE A 49 10.92 -0.94 -47.54
C PHE A 49 12.33 -0.58 -47.08
N LEU A 50 12.74 0.65 -47.36
CA LEU A 50 14.00 1.21 -46.86
C LEU A 50 13.92 1.43 -45.34
N SER A 51 15.07 1.61 -44.69
CA SER A 51 15.15 1.93 -43.26
C SER A 51 14.46 3.24 -42.86
N SER A 52 14.22 4.14 -43.81
CA SER A 52 13.43 5.37 -43.66
C SER A 52 11.92 5.15 -43.81
N GLY A 53 11.49 3.93 -44.17
CA GLY A 53 10.07 3.59 -44.38
C GLY A 53 9.57 3.99 -45.77
N ARG A 54 10.44 4.52 -46.63
CA ARG A 54 10.17 4.80 -48.04
C ARG A 54 10.20 3.51 -48.85
N PHE A 55 9.43 3.50 -49.94
CA PHE A 55 9.42 2.38 -50.89
C PHE A 55 10.41 2.58 -52.05
N TYR A 56 10.68 3.83 -52.42
CA TYR A 56 11.62 4.19 -53.47
C TYR A 56 12.73 5.08 -52.93
N ASP A 57 13.92 4.97 -53.51
CA ASP A 57 15.11 5.75 -53.14
C ASP A 57 15.35 6.87 -54.17
N TYR A 58 14.60 7.97 -54.04
CA TYR A 58 14.83 9.19 -54.81
C TYR A 58 14.42 10.43 -54.03
N ASP A 59 14.94 11.59 -54.44
CA ASP A 59 14.68 12.86 -53.76
C ASP A 59 13.20 13.28 -53.82
N GLY A 60 12.64 13.67 -52.68
CA GLY A 60 11.20 13.96 -52.54
C GLY A 60 10.29 12.72 -52.41
N SER A 61 10.83 11.50 -52.36
CA SER A 61 10.03 10.32 -51.99
C SER A 61 9.59 10.38 -50.52
N GLU A 62 8.32 10.07 -50.26
CA GLU A 62 7.76 10.09 -48.91
C GLU A 62 7.74 8.69 -48.26
N PRO A 63 7.80 8.60 -46.91
CA PRO A 63 7.58 7.35 -46.20
C PRO A 63 6.20 6.75 -46.52
N LEU A 64 6.16 5.45 -46.79
CA LEU A 64 4.95 4.70 -47.12
C LEU A 64 4.75 3.50 -46.19
N LEU A 65 5.52 3.41 -45.12
CA LEU A 65 5.37 2.43 -44.04
C LEU A 65 5.23 3.15 -42.70
N PHE A 66 4.18 2.82 -41.98
CA PHE A 66 3.80 3.44 -40.72
C PHE A 66 3.44 2.41 -39.66
N PRO A 67 3.55 2.75 -38.36
CA PRO A 67 3.08 1.88 -37.28
C PRO A 67 1.61 1.51 -37.43
N SER A 68 0.73 2.48 -37.72
CA SER A 68 -0.67 2.24 -38.06
C SER A 68 -1.20 3.32 -39.00
N LYS A 69 -2.47 3.19 -39.43
CA LYS A 69 -3.14 4.19 -40.26
C LYS A 69 -3.32 5.50 -39.49
N GLU A 70 -3.64 5.40 -38.21
CA GLU A 70 -3.97 6.49 -37.29
C GLU A 70 -2.74 7.07 -36.58
N MET A 71 -1.77 6.24 -36.19
CA MET A 71 -0.55 6.64 -35.49
C MET A 71 0.67 6.39 -36.38
N ARG A 72 1.15 7.46 -37.03
CA ARG A 72 2.22 7.41 -38.03
C ARG A 72 3.62 7.76 -37.49
N ASP A 73 3.73 7.95 -36.18
CA ASP A 73 4.94 8.42 -35.52
C ASP A 73 5.80 7.27 -35.00
N TRP A 74 6.89 6.99 -35.73
CA TRP A 74 7.84 5.94 -35.35
C TRP A 74 8.55 6.21 -34.02
N SER A 75 8.76 7.48 -33.63
CA SER A 75 9.40 7.81 -32.36
C SER A 75 8.54 7.37 -31.17
N LYS A 76 7.21 7.40 -31.33
CA LYS A 76 6.25 6.92 -30.34
C LYS A 76 6.10 5.41 -30.37
N PHE A 77 6.11 4.81 -31.56
CA PHE A 77 6.12 3.35 -31.69
C PHE A 77 7.34 2.68 -31.03
N ALA A 78 8.45 3.41 -30.96
CA ALA A 78 9.70 2.97 -30.35
C ALA A 78 9.68 2.92 -28.81
N TRP A 79 8.62 3.40 -28.15
CA TRP A 79 8.49 3.32 -26.70
C TRP A 79 8.60 1.88 -26.21
N LYS A 80 9.41 1.68 -25.16
CA LYS A 80 9.64 0.41 -24.49
C LYS A 80 9.08 0.47 -23.07
N LYS A 81 8.64 -0.68 -22.55
CA LYS A 81 8.19 -0.79 -21.16
C LYS A 81 9.26 -0.19 -20.23
N GLY A 82 8.85 0.72 -19.35
CA GLY A 82 9.76 1.45 -18.45
C GLY A 82 10.33 2.77 -18.98
N ASP A 83 10.01 3.15 -20.23
CA ASP A 83 10.28 4.50 -20.71
C ASP A 83 9.41 5.50 -19.95
N VAL A 84 10.00 6.61 -19.51
CA VAL A 84 9.25 7.73 -18.94
C VAL A 84 8.74 8.61 -20.08
N LEU A 85 7.45 8.91 -20.04
CA LEU A 85 6.78 9.79 -20.98
C LEU A 85 6.38 11.08 -20.26
N VAL A 86 6.51 12.19 -20.98
CA VAL A 86 6.12 13.52 -20.54
C VAL A 86 5.01 14.04 -21.45
N ASN A 87 3.98 14.63 -20.86
CA ASN A 87 2.91 15.28 -21.60
C ASN A 87 3.47 16.51 -22.35
N LYS A 88 2.88 16.86 -23.49
CA LYS A 88 3.27 18.02 -24.29
C LYS A 88 3.26 19.34 -23.52
N ASP A 89 2.39 19.47 -22.51
CA ASP A 89 2.32 20.66 -21.65
C ASP A 89 3.43 20.67 -20.59
N GLY A 90 4.20 19.58 -20.44
CA GLY A 90 5.41 19.49 -19.61
C GLY A 90 5.17 19.08 -18.15
N ASP A 91 3.94 19.20 -17.66
CA ASP A 91 3.65 19.10 -16.22
C ASP A 91 3.29 17.70 -15.72
N VAL A 92 3.12 16.74 -16.63
CA VAL A 92 2.65 15.39 -16.32
C VAL A 92 3.63 14.36 -16.82
N HIS A 93 4.00 13.42 -15.95
CA HIS A 93 4.85 12.30 -16.28
C HIS A 93 4.15 10.97 -16.00
N ILE A 94 4.49 9.95 -16.77
CA ILE A 94 4.01 8.58 -16.60
C ILE A 94 5.04 7.56 -17.12
N ILE A 95 5.10 6.37 -16.54
CA ILE A 95 5.97 5.28 -17.04
C ILE A 95 5.19 4.41 -18.01
N PHE A 96 5.65 4.28 -19.25
CA PHE A 96 5.00 3.47 -20.28
C PHE A 96 5.01 1.98 -19.91
N GLU A 97 3.84 1.34 -19.93
CA GLU A 97 3.70 -0.11 -19.74
C GLU A 97 3.53 -0.82 -21.09
N ARG A 98 2.52 -0.43 -21.87
CA ARG A 98 2.20 -1.02 -23.17
C ARG A 98 1.19 -0.19 -23.95
N PHE A 99 1.11 -0.41 -25.27
CA PHE A 99 -0.04 0.04 -26.06
C PHE A 99 -1.31 -0.74 -25.71
N VAL A 100 -2.46 -0.10 -25.88
CA VAL A 100 -3.77 -0.72 -25.62
C VAL A 100 -4.12 -1.74 -26.70
N ASP A 101 -3.87 -1.39 -27.96
CA ASP A 101 -4.19 -2.18 -29.15
C ASP A 101 -3.26 -1.82 -30.32
N GLY A 102 -3.47 -2.46 -31.48
CA GLY A 102 -2.68 -2.28 -32.69
C GLY A 102 -2.92 -0.97 -33.45
N THR A 103 -3.80 -0.08 -32.99
CA THR A 103 -3.89 1.29 -33.53
C THR A 103 -2.78 2.17 -32.98
N TYR A 104 -2.23 1.80 -31.82
CA TYR A 104 -1.21 2.55 -31.07
C TYR A 104 -1.63 3.98 -30.69
N CYS A 105 -2.92 4.32 -30.78
CA CYS A 105 -3.45 5.64 -30.42
C CYS A 105 -3.59 5.88 -28.92
N SER A 106 -3.60 4.82 -28.12
CA SER A 106 -3.62 4.91 -26.66
C SER A 106 -2.68 3.90 -26.02
N PHE A 107 -2.18 4.24 -24.85
CA PHE A 107 -1.30 3.39 -24.06
C PHE A 107 -1.78 3.31 -22.61
N VAL A 108 -1.31 2.27 -21.94
CA VAL A 108 -1.40 2.12 -20.49
C VAL A 108 -0.03 2.48 -19.93
N GLY A 109 -0.02 3.34 -18.92
CA GLY A 109 1.18 3.64 -18.15
C GLY A 109 0.94 3.47 -16.65
N LYS A 110 2.04 3.49 -15.91
CA LYS A 110 2.05 3.38 -14.46
C LYS A 110 2.58 4.63 -13.77
N TYR A 111 2.13 4.81 -12.53
CA TYR A 111 2.56 5.84 -11.58
C TYR A 111 2.30 7.27 -12.07
N TYR A 112 1.21 7.49 -12.82
CA TYR A 112 0.81 8.81 -13.31
C TYR A 112 0.80 9.81 -12.15
N LEU A 113 1.54 10.90 -12.31
CA LEU A 113 1.63 11.95 -11.31
C LEU A 113 1.35 13.29 -11.99
N TRP A 114 0.39 14.01 -11.43
CA TRP A 114 0.05 15.36 -11.83
C TRP A 114 -0.06 16.26 -10.61
N LYS A 115 0.46 17.49 -10.73
CA LYS A 115 0.41 18.52 -9.70
C LYS A 115 -0.26 19.75 -10.27
N GLU A 116 -1.38 20.16 -9.70
CA GLU A 116 -2.02 21.44 -10.02
C GLU A 116 -1.63 22.48 -8.97
N ASN A 117 -0.89 23.51 -9.41
CA ASN A 117 -0.61 24.73 -8.63
C ASN A 117 -0.18 24.52 -7.15
N ASN A 118 0.57 23.44 -6.86
CA ASN A 118 1.07 23.05 -5.52
C ASN A 118 0.02 22.70 -4.45
N ASP A 119 -1.29 22.81 -4.70
CA ASP A 119 -2.33 22.52 -3.69
C ASP A 119 -3.03 21.16 -3.88
N THR A 120 -3.07 20.62 -5.10
CA THR A 120 -3.66 19.30 -5.38
C THR A 120 -2.74 18.42 -6.21
N GLU A 121 -2.30 17.31 -5.61
CA GLU A 121 -1.52 16.25 -6.26
C GLU A 121 -2.44 15.05 -6.55
N GLN A 122 -2.49 14.62 -7.81
CA GLN A 122 -3.14 13.39 -8.21
C GLN A 122 -2.08 12.35 -8.56
N PHE A 123 -2.23 11.16 -7.98
CA PHE A 123 -1.38 10.03 -8.25
C PHE A 123 -2.25 8.81 -8.55
N TYR A 124 -1.98 8.16 -9.68
CA TYR A 124 -2.66 6.93 -10.08
C TYR A 124 -1.62 5.87 -10.42
N GLU A 125 -1.70 4.70 -9.78
CA GLU A 125 -0.79 3.59 -10.07
C GLU A 125 -0.86 3.16 -11.54
N LYS A 126 -2.01 3.30 -12.18
CA LYS A 126 -2.25 2.88 -13.56
C LYS A 126 -3.27 3.77 -14.24
N GLU A 127 -2.95 4.23 -15.45
CA GLU A 127 -3.84 5.09 -16.23
C GLU A 127 -3.76 4.78 -17.73
N ARG A 128 -4.86 5.02 -18.45
CA ARG A 128 -4.94 4.94 -19.92
C ARG A 128 -4.95 6.33 -20.53
N LEU A 129 -4.00 6.60 -21.42
CA LEU A 129 -3.78 7.93 -22.00
C LEU A 129 -3.66 7.86 -23.52
N LEU A 130 -3.82 9.01 -24.18
CA LEU A 130 -3.65 9.15 -25.62
C LEU A 130 -2.17 9.29 -25.96
N THR A 131 -1.72 8.50 -26.94
CA THR A 131 -0.35 8.55 -27.47
C THR A 131 -0.02 9.92 -28.07
N SER A 132 -1.02 10.63 -28.61
CA SER A 132 -0.86 11.95 -29.21
C SER A 132 -0.31 12.98 -28.25
N ASP A 133 -0.61 12.86 -26.95
CA ASP A 133 -0.41 13.93 -25.97
C ASP A 133 0.93 13.81 -25.25
N PHE A 134 1.65 12.71 -25.48
CA PHE A 134 2.89 12.39 -24.80
C PHE A 134 4.06 12.26 -25.77
N ASN A 135 5.24 12.61 -25.26
CA ASN A 135 6.54 12.37 -25.88
C ASN A 135 7.43 11.59 -24.90
N LYS A 136 8.51 11.00 -25.41
CA LYS A 136 9.50 10.37 -24.55
C LYS A 136 10.27 11.44 -23.80
N ALA A 137 10.32 11.34 -22.48
CA ALA A 137 11.10 12.24 -21.64
C ALA A 137 12.60 12.07 -21.90
N ASN A 138 13.38 13.12 -21.68
CA ASN A 138 14.83 13.00 -21.77
C ASN A 138 15.40 12.23 -20.56
N LYS A 139 16.69 11.90 -20.61
CA LYS A 139 17.33 11.05 -19.58
C LYS A 139 17.29 11.69 -18.18
N GLU A 140 17.43 13.01 -18.09
CA GLU A 140 17.47 13.75 -16.82
C GLU A 140 16.06 13.87 -16.21
N GLU A 141 15.07 14.22 -17.03
CA GLU A 141 13.66 14.23 -16.64
C GLU A 141 13.19 12.84 -16.18
N ALA A 142 13.53 11.81 -16.94
CA ALA A 142 13.17 10.43 -16.61
C ALA A 142 13.76 10.00 -15.26
N GLN A 143 15.03 10.32 -14.99
CA GLN A 143 15.67 9.99 -13.72
C GLN A 143 15.05 10.77 -12.55
N THR A 144 14.80 12.07 -12.75
CA THR A 144 14.16 12.93 -11.74
C THR A 144 12.78 12.41 -11.36
N TYR A 145 12.00 12.02 -12.36
CA TYR A 145 10.68 11.47 -12.16
C TYR A 145 10.73 10.12 -11.44
N ILE A 146 11.60 9.19 -11.85
CA ILE A 146 11.77 7.90 -11.16
C ILE A 146 12.11 8.11 -9.68
N ASN A 147 13.05 9.01 -9.37
CA ASN A 147 13.40 9.33 -7.97
C ASN A 147 12.18 9.86 -7.21
N THR A 148 11.38 10.73 -7.82
CA THR A 148 10.14 11.26 -7.22
C THR A 148 9.16 10.14 -6.88
N ILE A 149 9.00 9.16 -7.79
CA ILE A 149 8.16 7.98 -7.58
C ILE A 149 8.70 7.11 -6.44
N GLU A 150 10.01 6.83 -6.42
CA GLU A 150 10.65 6.03 -5.36
C GLU A 150 10.58 6.69 -3.98
N GLU A 151 10.78 8.01 -3.89
CA GLU A 151 10.64 8.79 -2.66
C GLU A 151 9.19 8.77 -2.16
N LYS A 152 8.23 8.96 -3.05
CA LYS A 152 6.79 8.93 -2.72
C LYS A 152 6.36 7.57 -2.18
N LEU A 153 6.86 6.50 -2.78
CA LEU A 153 6.50 5.12 -2.44
C LEU A 153 7.39 4.52 -1.33
N GLY A 154 8.48 5.19 -0.98
CA GLY A 154 9.42 4.75 0.06
C GLY A 154 10.14 3.45 -0.28
N SER A 155 10.28 3.10 -1.56
CA SER A 155 10.88 1.85 -2.02
C SER A 155 11.34 1.97 -3.47
N LYS A 156 12.30 1.11 -3.86
CA LYS A 156 12.85 1.11 -5.22
C LYS A 156 11.86 0.53 -6.23
N LEU A 157 11.81 1.16 -7.40
CA LEU A 157 10.99 0.70 -8.51
C LEU A 157 11.78 -0.32 -9.34
N ASN A 158 11.26 -1.54 -9.46
CA ASN A 158 11.80 -2.49 -10.41
C ASN A 158 11.43 -2.05 -11.84
N ARG A 159 12.44 -1.72 -12.65
CA ARG A 159 12.26 -1.15 -14.00
C ARG A 159 11.75 -2.15 -15.04
N GLU A 160 11.89 -3.45 -14.78
CA GLU A 160 11.44 -4.51 -15.70
C GLU A 160 9.99 -4.88 -15.42
N THR A 161 9.63 -5.08 -14.16
CA THR A 161 8.27 -5.45 -13.76
C THR A 161 7.36 -4.22 -13.70
N LEU A 162 7.93 -3.03 -13.43
CA LEU A 162 7.23 -1.82 -13.02
C LEU A 162 6.44 -2.02 -11.72
N GLU A 163 6.98 -2.85 -10.83
CA GLU A 163 6.47 -3.08 -9.48
C GLU A 163 7.46 -2.52 -8.47
N ILE A 164 6.94 -2.10 -7.33
CA ILE A 164 7.77 -1.64 -6.21
C ILE A 164 8.29 -2.88 -5.50
N GLU A 165 9.58 -2.92 -5.20
CA GLU A 165 10.11 -3.96 -4.33
C GLU A 165 9.38 -3.88 -2.98
N LYS A 166 8.54 -4.89 -2.69
CA LYS A 166 7.85 -5.01 -1.40
C LYS A 166 8.90 -5.27 -0.33
N THR A 167 9.47 -4.20 0.23
CA THR A 167 10.45 -4.27 1.31
C THR A 167 9.82 -4.59 2.65
N GLN A 168 8.49 -4.52 2.77
CA GLN A 168 7.79 -4.88 3.99
C GLN A 168 7.18 -6.27 3.94
N PRO A 169 7.49 -7.15 4.91
CA PRO A 169 6.78 -8.40 5.11
C PRO A 169 5.27 -8.15 5.23
N GLU A 170 4.45 -9.05 4.69
CA GLU A 170 3.02 -9.01 4.97
C GLU A 170 2.79 -9.14 6.48
N PHE A 171 1.94 -8.26 7.03
CA PHE A 171 1.62 -8.32 8.45
C PHE A 171 0.84 -9.60 8.76
N LYS A 172 1.13 -10.17 9.91
CA LYS A 172 0.46 -11.35 10.43
C LYS A 172 -0.61 -10.94 11.44
N ASP A 173 -1.57 -11.82 11.63
CA ASP A 173 -2.57 -11.68 12.69
C ASP A 173 -1.89 -11.53 14.07
N GLY A 174 -2.22 -10.43 14.77
CA GLY A 174 -1.62 -9.99 16.02
C GLY A 174 -0.51 -8.95 15.89
N ASP A 175 -0.02 -8.67 14.68
CA ASP A 175 0.99 -7.61 14.49
C ASP A 175 0.39 -6.23 14.79
N ILE A 176 1.18 -5.37 15.42
CA ILE A 176 0.78 -3.99 15.68
C ILE A 176 1.34 -3.13 14.55
N ALA A 177 0.43 -2.60 13.74
CA ALA A 177 0.73 -1.83 12.56
C ALA A 177 0.36 -0.36 12.74
N PHE A 178 1.00 0.48 11.94
CA PHE A 178 0.77 1.90 11.84
C PHE A 178 0.32 2.21 10.40
N ALA A 179 -0.74 3.01 10.28
CA ALA A 179 -1.24 3.54 9.02
C ALA A 179 -1.23 5.07 9.06
N ASP A 180 -0.65 5.70 8.05
CA ASP A 180 -0.69 7.16 7.85
C ASP A 180 -1.31 7.48 6.51
N TYR A 181 -2.47 8.15 6.53
CA TYR A 181 -3.21 8.63 5.35
C TYR A 181 -2.98 10.13 5.06
N GLY A 182 -2.03 10.76 5.74
CA GLY A 182 -1.73 12.20 5.66
C GLY A 182 -2.64 13.07 6.52
N ASN A 183 -3.96 12.83 6.49
CA ASN A 183 -4.93 13.52 7.34
C ASN A 183 -5.28 12.75 8.63
N ARG A 184 -4.87 11.48 8.72
CA ARG A 184 -5.18 10.58 9.83
C ARG A 184 -4.03 9.60 10.01
N GLN A 185 -3.64 9.39 11.26
CA GLN A 185 -2.61 8.43 11.65
C GLN A 185 -3.20 7.48 12.68
N ASP A 186 -3.16 6.19 12.41
CA ASP A 186 -3.70 5.16 13.27
C ASP A 186 -2.66 4.12 13.65
N VAL A 187 -2.75 3.62 14.88
CA VAL A 187 -2.06 2.41 15.34
C VAL A 187 -3.12 1.36 15.58
N PHE A 188 -2.95 0.16 15.03
CA PHE A 188 -3.97 -0.89 15.10
C PHE A 188 -3.34 -2.28 15.22
N ILE A 189 -4.13 -3.23 15.70
CA ILE A 189 -3.72 -4.64 15.76
C ILE A 189 -4.33 -5.39 14.58
N VAL A 190 -3.48 -5.98 13.74
CA VAL A 190 -3.89 -6.71 12.55
C VAL A 190 -4.70 -7.94 12.96
N SER A 191 -5.89 -8.11 12.39
CA SER A 191 -6.70 -9.31 12.58
C SER A 191 -6.72 -10.21 11.34
N ASP A 192 -6.88 -9.63 10.15
CA ASP A 192 -6.94 -10.39 8.90
C ASP A 192 -6.55 -9.51 7.71
N LYS A 193 -6.27 -10.14 6.56
CA LYS A 193 -6.10 -9.43 5.28
C LYS A 193 -7.47 -9.19 4.64
N THR A 194 -7.58 -8.12 3.86
CA THR A 194 -8.82 -7.83 3.12
C THR A 194 -8.79 -8.48 1.73
N ASP A 195 -9.92 -9.06 1.30
CA ASP A 195 -10.03 -9.74 -0.01
C ASP A 195 -10.11 -8.78 -1.23
N LEU A 196 -10.35 -7.49 -0.99
CA LEU A 196 -10.70 -6.52 -2.04
C LEU A 196 -9.53 -5.62 -2.49
N SER A 197 -8.44 -5.57 -1.73
CA SER A 197 -7.22 -4.78 -2.01
C SER A 197 -6.07 -5.16 -1.06
N GLU A 198 -4.86 -4.64 -1.27
CA GLU A 198 -3.75 -4.75 -0.29
C GLU A 198 -4.13 -4.00 1.00
N GLY A 199 -4.84 -4.65 1.91
CA GLY A 199 -5.30 -4.04 3.14
C GLY A 199 -5.45 -5.05 4.28
N TYR A 200 -5.64 -4.52 5.48
CA TYR A 200 -5.73 -5.28 6.72
C TYR A 200 -6.96 -4.84 7.51
N SER A 201 -7.64 -5.80 8.11
CA SER A 201 -8.69 -5.58 9.08
C SER A 201 -8.11 -5.44 10.48
N SER A 202 -8.82 -4.69 11.32
CA SER A 202 -8.58 -4.62 12.75
C SER A 202 -9.90 -4.49 13.51
N PHE A 203 -9.92 -5.00 14.74
CA PHE A 203 -11.00 -4.75 15.69
C PHE A 203 -10.63 -3.70 16.74
N ILE A 204 -9.36 -3.25 16.75
CA ILE A 204 -8.81 -2.32 17.74
C ILE A 204 -7.89 -1.33 17.00
N SER A 205 -8.24 -0.05 17.05
CA SER A 205 -7.38 1.00 16.50
C SER A 205 -7.42 2.24 17.38
N LEU A 206 -6.26 2.88 17.51
CA LEU A 206 -6.11 4.19 18.12
C LEU A 206 -5.80 5.21 17.03
N ASP A 207 -6.65 6.22 16.91
CA ASP A 207 -6.33 7.43 16.14
C ASP A 207 -5.35 8.28 16.96
N LEU A 208 -4.12 8.45 16.47
CA LEU A 208 -3.08 9.20 17.17
C LEU A 208 -3.31 10.71 17.18
N SER A 209 -4.14 11.24 16.27
CA SER A 209 -4.41 12.67 16.18
C SER A 209 -5.41 13.11 17.24
N SER A 210 -6.44 12.30 17.46
CA SER A 210 -7.49 12.56 18.46
C SER A 210 -7.31 11.78 19.76
N LEU A 211 -6.39 10.81 19.80
CA LEU A 211 -6.24 9.80 20.85
C LEU A 211 -7.53 9.03 21.14
N THR A 212 -8.36 8.84 20.11
CA THR A 212 -9.62 8.10 20.20
C THR A 212 -9.38 6.63 19.95
N LEU A 213 -9.69 5.80 20.96
CA LEU A 213 -9.62 4.35 20.85
C LEU A 213 -10.96 3.80 20.31
N SER A 214 -10.89 3.02 19.24
CA SER A 214 -12.02 2.26 18.69
C SER A 214 -11.84 0.78 18.99
N MET A 215 -12.86 0.16 19.59
CA MET A 215 -12.89 -1.25 19.94
C MET A 215 -14.19 -1.90 19.48
N GLY A 216 -14.12 -3.11 18.93
CA GLY A 216 -15.29 -3.95 18.64
C GLY A 216 -15.95 -3.70 17.28
N CYS A 217 -15.56 -2.65 16.57
CA CYS A 217 -15.95 -2.42 15.17
C CYS A 217 -14.83 -2.86 14.24
N ARG A 218 -15.14 -3.67 13.23
CA ARG A 218 -14.17 -4.05 12.20
C ARG A 218 -13.84 -2.83 11.34
N ILE A 219 -12.61 -2.35 11.42
CA ILE A 219 -12.07 -1.27 10.61
C ILE A 219 -11.13 -1.88 9.58
N SER A 220 -11.16 -1.36 8.35
CA SER A 220 -10.27 -1.81 7.27
C SER A 220 -9.27 -0.71 6.93
N PHE A 221 -7.99 -1.07 6.92
CA PHE A 221 -6.85 -0.23 6.59
C PHE A 221 -6.31 -0.65 5.22
N PHE A 222 -6.50 0.20 4.22
CA PHE A 222 -6.14 -0.12 2.84
C PHE A 222 -4.87 0.62 2.46
N LYS A 223 -3.93 -0.09 1.84
CA LYS A 223 -2.80 0.50 1.15
C LYS A 223 -3.33 1.21 -0.10
N LYS A 224 -3.57 2.51 0.03
CA LYS A 224 -3.85 3.44 -1.07
C LYS A 224 -2.58 4.25 -1.36
N ASP A 225 -2.57 4.99 -2.47
CA ASP A 225 -1.42 5.78 -2.96
C ASP A 225 -0.81 6.80 -1.97
N LEU A 226 -1.57 7.18 -0.93
CA LEU A 226 -1.12 8.07 0.14
C LEU A 226 -0.90 7.35 1.48
N CYS A 227 -1.25 6.06 1.58
CA CYS A 227 -1.23 5.32 2.84
C CYS A 227 0.15 4.70 3.09
N LYS A 228 0.84 5.17 4.12
CA LYS A 228 2.05 4.50 4.63
C LYS A 228 1.65 3.46 5.66
N LEU A 229 1.82 2.18 5.31
CA LEU A 229 1.69 1.06 6.23
C LEU A 229 3.07 0.59 6.69
N ARG A 230 3.24 0.42 7.99
CA ARG A 230 4.44 -0.18 8.60
C ARG A 230 4.14 -0.84 9.94
N LEU A 231 5.09 -1.60 10.47
CA LEU A 231 5.05 -1.96 11.88
C LEU A 231 5.11 -0.71 12.76
N ALA A 232 4.32 -0.71 13.83
CA ALA A 232 4.30 0.37 14.80
C ALA A 232 5.66 0.46 15.53
N THR A 233 6.09 1.68 15.84
CA THR A 233 7.24 1.92 16.70
C THR A 233 6.90 1.57 18.15
N ASP A 234 7.90 1.40 19.01
CA ASP A 234 7.64 1.07 20.42
C ASP A 234 6.89 2.19 21.15
N SER A 235 7.08 3.45 20.75
CA SER A 235 6.31 4.59 21.27
C SER A 235 4.83 4.53 20.85
N GLU A 236 4.55 4.17 19.61
CA GLU A 236 3.19 4.00 19.08
C GLU A 236 2.46 2.82 19.72
N LYS A 237 3.15 1.69 19.87
CA LYS A 237 2.62 0.53 20.61
C LYS A 237 2.27 0.92 22.05
N LYS A 238 3.16 1.65 22.71
CA LYS A 238 2.93 2.13 24.08
C LYS A 238 1.68 3.01 24.15
N GLN A 239 1.48 3.93 23.22
CA GLN A 239 0.28 4.77 23.20
C GLN A 239 -1.01 3.95 23.05
N LEU A 240 -1.00 2.93 22.19
CA LEU A 240 -2.14 2.01 22.05
C LEU A 240 -2.46 1.27 23.36
N PHE A 241 -1.43 0.75 24.03
CA PHE A 241 -1.61 0.03 25.30
C PHE A 241 -2.01 0.95 26.46
N ASP A 242 -1.44 2.14 26.55
CA ASP A 242 -1.83 3.14 27.55
C ASP A 242 -3.31 3.56 27.36
N ALA A 243 -3.79 3.63 26.11
CA ALA A 243 -5.21 3.90 25.82
C ALA A 243 -6.12 2.72 26.21
N LEU A 244 -5.69 1.48 25.97
CA LEU A 244 -6.40 0.28 26.43
C LEU A 244 -6.49 0.23 27.96
N GLU A 245 -5.40 0.52 28.66
CA GLU A 245 -5.36 0.51 30.12
C GLU A 245 -6.31 1.55 30.74
N LYS A 246 -6.45 2.73 30.12
CA LYS A 246 -7.43 3.76 30.54
C LYS A 246 -8.88 3.29 30.45
N GLU A 247 -9.19 2.42 29.49
CA GLU A 247 -10.49 1.77 29.34
C GLU A 247 -10.64 0.52 30.22
N GLY A 248 -9.66 0.24 31.09
CA GLY A 248 -9.65 -0.93 31.96
C GLY A 248 -9.46 -2.23 31.18
N LYS A 249 -8.75 -2.20 30.05
CA LYS A 249 -8.58 -3.33 29.13
C LYS A 249 -7.11 -3.58 28.82
N ALA A 250 -6.78 -4.80 28.44
CA ALA A 250 -5.46 -5.19 27.97
C ALA A 250 -5.55 -6.09 26.75
N TRP A 251 -4.51 -6.08 25.92
CA TRP A 251 -4.37 -7.01 24.81
C TRP A 251 -3.66 -8.28 25.27
N ASP A 252 -4.33 -9.43 25.14
CA ASP A 252 -3.74 -10.76 25.33
C ASP A 252 -3.14 -11.21 23.98
N ALA A 253 -1.81 -11.16 23.87
CA ALA A 253 -1.10 -11.50 22.64
C ALA A 253 -1.15 -13.00 22.30
N GLU A 254 -1.34 -13.88 23.29
CA GLU A 254 -1.43 -15.34 23.05
C GLU A 254 -2.81 -15.71 22.51
N LYS A 255 -3.86 -15.14 23.11
CA LYS A 255 -5.25 -15.38 22.72
C LYS A 255 -5.74 -14.45 21.61
N LYS A 256 -4.96 -13.42 21.28
CA LYS A 256 -5.26 -12.37 20.30
C LYS A 256 -6.62 -11.70 20.52
N GLN A 257 -6.90 -11.35 21.78
CA GLN A 257 -8.15 -10.72 22.16
C GLN A 257 -7.94 -9.66 23.23
N ILE A 258 -8.94 -8.79 23.39
CA ILE A 258 -8.99 -7.85 24.49
C ILE A 258 -9.56 -8.57 25.72
N VAL A 259 -8.86 -8.42 26.84
CA VAL A 259 -9.29 -8.89 28.15
C VAL A 259 -9.51 -7.70 29.08
N ASP A 260 -10.49 -7.80 29.97
CA ASP A 260 -10.71 -6.76 30.98
C ASP A 260 -9.59 -6.86 32.02
N LEU A 261 -8.93 -5.73 32.30
CA LEU A 261 -8.02 -5.63 33.43
C LEU A 261 -8.85 -5.70 34.69
N LYS A 262 -8.47 -6.60 35.60
CA LYS A 262 -9.11 -6.67 36.92
C LYS A 262 -9.10 -5.26 37.52
N PRO A 263 -10.26 -4.71 37.92
CA PRO A 263 -10.30 -3.37 38.45
C PRO A 263 -9.33 -3.28 39.61
N LYS A 264 -8.45 -2.29 39.57
CA LYS A 264 -7.60 -1.94 40.71
C LYS A 264 -8.56 -1.41 41.77
N VAL A 265 -9.09 -2.30 42.60
CA VAL A 265 -10.01 -1.93 43.67
C VAL A 265 -9.23 -1.06 44.64
N GLU A 266 -9.44 0.26 44.56
CA GLU A 266 -8.99 1.21 45.56
C GLU A 266 -9.93 1.12 46.77
N LEU A 267 -9.57 0.28 47.74
CA LEU A 267 -10.27 0.18 49.01
C LEU A 267 -10.03 1.45 49.84
N LYS A 268 -11.11 2.04 50.35
CA LYS A 268 -11.11 3.16 51.29
C LYS A 268 -11.38 2.67 52.71
N PRO A 269 -10.89 3.38 53.75
CA PRO A 269 -11.22 3.05 55.12
C PRO A 269 -12.75 2.92 55.29
N PHE A 270 -13.18 1.88 56.02
CA PHE A 270 -14.56 1.48 56.23
C PHE A 270 -15.28 0.81 55.06
N ASP A 271 -14.59 0.48 53.96
CA ASP A 271 -15.17 -0.39 52.93
C ASP A 271 -15.38 -1.80 53.47
N LYS A 272 -16.53 -2.41 53.13
CA LYS A 272 -16.82 -3.81 53.47
C LYS A 272 -15.94 -4.71 52.62
N VAL A 273 -15.18 -5.57 53.26
CA VAL A 273 -14.23 -6.47 52.61
C VAL A 273 -14.35 -7.90 53.13
N LEU A 274 -13.94 -8.84 52.28
CA LEU A 274 -13.63 -10.20 52.68
C LEU A 274 -12.12 -10.34 52.83
N ILE A 275 -11.72 -10.92 53.95
CA ILE A 275 -10.31 -11.06 54.37
C ILE A 275 -10.00 -12.49 54.83
N ARG A 276 -8.79 -12.95 54.54
CA ARG A 276 -8.20 -14.20 55.06
C ARG A 276 -6.67 -14.20 54.90
N ASP A 277 -5.97 -15.10 55.58
CA ASP A 277 -4.50 -15.18 55.50
C ASP A 277 -3.98 -16.23 54.52
N ILE A 278 -4.71 -17.35 54.37
CA ILE A 278 -4.36 -18.47 53.50
C ILE A 278 -5.60 -19.06 52.85
N ASN A 279 -5.45 -19.72 51.71
CA ASN A 279 -6.59 -20.27 50.95
C ASN A 279 -7.34 -21.39 51.71
N ALA A 280 -6.69 -22.05 52.67
CA ALA A 280 -7.33 -23.07 53.52
C ALA A 280 -8.28 -22.47 54.58
N GLU A 281 -8.25 -21.14 54.80
CA GLU A 281 -9.15 -20.46 55.71
C GLU A 281 -10.42 -20.00 55.03
N ARG A 282 -11.50 -19.96 55.82
CA ARG A 282 -12.76 -19.37 55.39
C ARG A 282 -12.64 -17.86 55.29
N TRP A 283 -13.23 -17.27 54.25
CA TRP A 283 -13.35 -15.82 54.14
C TRP A 283 -14.15 -15.24 55.32
N LYS A 284 -13.63 -14.15 55.90
CA LYS A 284 -14.26 -13.42 57.00
C LYS A 284 -14.65 -12.03 56.51
N ALA A 285 -15.84 -11.55 56.88
CA ALA A 285 -16.24 -10.18 56.63
C ALA A 285 -15.59 -9.25 57.66
N SER A 286 -15.08 -8.11 57.19
CA SER A 286 -14.56 -7.03 58.02
C SER A 286 -14.68 -5.69 57.29
N PHE A 287 -14.32 -4.62 57.97
CA PHE A 287 -14.09 -3.32 57.34
C PHE A 287 -12.60 -3.10 57.09
N PHE A 288 -12.26 -2.56 55.93
CA PHE A 288 -10.90 -2.17 55.56
C PHE A 288 -10.46 -0.92 56.33
N SER A 289 -9.19 -0.83 56.69
CA SER A 289 -8.59 0.36 57.32
C SER A 289 -7.59 1.01 56.38
N TYR A 290 -6.44 0.36 56.16
CA TYR A 290 -5.41 0.82 55.23
C TYR A 290 -4.58 -0.38 54.74
N LYS A 291 -3.77 -0.16 53.71
CA LYS A 291 -2.88 -1.17 53.14
C LYS A 291 -1.42 -0.80 53.44
N GLU A 292 -0.66 -1.74 53.96
CA GLU A 292 0.81 -1.66 54.08
C GLU A 292 1.47 -2.41 52.91
N GLU A 293 2.80 -2.35 52.79
CA GLU A 293 3.53 -2.92 51.65
C GLU A 293 3.22 -4.40 51.37
N SER A 294 2.93 -5.20 52.41
CA SER A 294 2.76 -6.65 52.30
C SER A 294 1.44 -7.20 52.84
N HIS A 295 0.62 -6.39 53.52
CA HIS A 295 -0.60 -6.83 54.19
C HIS A 295 -1.69 -5.76 54.18
N TYR A 296 -2.94 -6.21 54.32
CA TYR A 296 -4.13 -5.38 54.48
C TYR A 296 -4.50 -5.29 55.96
N VAL A 297 -4.76 -4.09 56.44
CA VAL A 297 -5.14 -3.85 57.83
C VAL A 297 -6.63 -3.63 57.92
N SER A 298 -7.29 -4.42 58.77
CA SER A 298 -8.70 -4.25 59.14
C SER A 298 -8.87 -3.16 60.21
N ILE A 299 -10.09 -2.64 60.39
CA ILE A 299 -10.36 -1.62 61.43
C ILE A 299 -10.05 -2.11 62.85
N GLU A 300 -10.04 -3.43 63.07
CA GLU A 300 -9.68 -4.06 64.35
C GLU A 300 -8.16 -4.09 64.61
N GLY A 301 -7.35 -3.57 63.68
CA GLY A 301 -5.88 -3.58 63.77
C GLY A 301 -5.26 -4.94 63.47
N ARG A 302 -6.02 -5.88 62.89
CA ARG A 302 -5.48 -7.17 62.42
C ARG A 302 -4.99 -7.06 60.98
N CYS A 303 -3.83 -7.67 60.72
CA CYS A 303 -3.20 -7.75 59.40
C CYS A 303 -3.63 -9.03 58.68
N TRP A 304 -3.90 -8.92 57.38
CA TRP A 304 -4.37 -9.99 56.52
C TRP A 304 -3.60 -10.02 55.22
N ARG A 305 -3.30 -11.21 54.69
CA ARG A 305 -2.61 -11.34 53.40
C ARG A 305 -3.51 -11.13 52.19
N GLN A 306 -4.79 -11.49 52.29
CA GLN A 306 -5.77 -11.37 51.22
C GLN A 306 -6.93 -10.48 51.65
N CYS A 307 -7.36 -9.58 50.75
CA CYS A 307 -8.45 -8.65 50.97
C CYS A 307 -9.11 -8.31 49.63
N ILE A 308 -10.43 -8.54 49.54
CA ILE A 308 -11.25 -8.25 48.36
C ILE A 308 -12.53 -7.51 48.79
N PRO A 309 -13.18 -6.74 47.90
CA PRO A 309 -14.50 -6.16 48.19
C PRO A 309 -15.51 -7.22 48.60
N TYR A 310 -16.34 -6.88 49.60
CA TYR A 310 -17.49 -7.72 49.93
C TYR A 310 -18.54 -7.71 48.83
N GLU A 311 -18.83 -6.53 48.25
CA GLU A 311 -19.77 -6.38 47.15
C GLU A 311 -19.27 -7.12 45.89
N GLY A 312 -20.10 -8.00 45.35
CA GLY A 312 -19.78 -8.87 44.21
C GLY A 312 -19.08 -10.18 44.57
N ASN A 313 -18.67 -10.36 45.83
CA ASN A 313 -18.01 -11.58 46.32
C ASN A 313 -18.75 -12.22 47.50
N GLU A 314 -20.01 -11.87 47.74
CA GLU A 314 -20.77 -12.25 48.94
C GLU A 314 -20.89 -13.77 49.10
N HIS A 315 -20.94 -14.50 47.97
CA HIS A 315 -21.00 -15.95 47.92
C HIS A 315 -19.77 -16.62 48.56
N LEU A 316 -18.62 -15.95 48.61
CA LEU A 316 -17.39 -16.48 49.20
C LEU A 316 -17.41 -16.44 50.74
N LEU A 317 -18.28 -15.64 51.37
CA LEU A 317 -18.30 -15.47 52.83
C LEU A 317 -18.48 -16.83 53.53
N GLY A 318 -17.54 -17.17 54.44
CA GLY A 318 -17.59 -18.43 55.18
C GLY A 318 -17.19 -19.67 54.37
N THR A 319 -16.77 -19.51 53.12
CA THR A 319 -16.25 -20.60 52.26
C THR A 319 -14.73 -20.53 52.16
N THR A 320 -14.09 -21.60 51.69
CA THR A 320 -12.67 -21.64 51.33
C THR A 320 -12.44 -21.50 49.82
N GLU A 321 -13.47 -21.15 49.05
CA GLU A 321 -13.40 -21.03 47.60
C GLU A 321 -12.52 -19.83 47.22
N ASP A 322 -11.80 -19.97 46.11
CA ASP A 322 -10.99 -18.88 45.56
C ASP A 322 -11.88 -17.97 44.69
N VAL A 323 -11.50 -16.70 44.56
CA VAL A 323 -12.20 -15.77 43.68
C VAL A 323 -12.12 -16.31 42.26
N GLU A 324 -13.28 -16.57 41.63
CA GLU A 324 -13.32 -17.03 40.25
C GLU A 324 -12.55 -16.05 39.36
N GLY A 325 -11.54 -16.59 38.68
CA GLY A 325 -10.40 -15.87 38.14
C GLY A 325 -10.65 -15.24 36.78
#